data_AF-A0A4R6BY29-F1
#
_entry.id   AF-A0A4R6BY29-F1
#
_cell.length_a   1.000
_cell.length_b   1.000
_cell.length_c   1.000
_cell.angle_alpha   90.00
_cell.angle_beta   90.00
_cell.angle_gamma   90.00
#
_symmetry.space_group_name_H-M   'P 1'
#
loop_
_entity.id
_entity.type
_entity.pdbx_description
1 polymer ?
#
loop_
_entity_poly.entity_id
_entity_poly.type
_entity_poly.pdbx_seq_one_letter_code
_entity_poly.pdbx_strand_id
1 'polypeptide(L)'
;MKINRFEHVTGTFIEEIVGQREYGYSRDEMMELYEAYDAIKTGPVPGNTLTFYERATGRVYMPFSKKKNILYSSVMYHDEYYYFLQCDFNQQMVYLYQYEPGQQPQLMTELSMHEIDMYNLSLMGEHVHITSQGRTFQCYYPRSFSLELENAESVIHIEDDKVYISQWIEEGLEDIDNYHYYEKLIIKDFMGNTLSEEVGNLFQDDQGEWWLS
;
A
#
# COMPACT_ATOMS: atom_id res chain seq x y z
N MET A 1 25.37 -17.69 -17.51
CA MET A 1 24.23 -16.89 -17.04
C MET A 1 23.87 -15.87 -18.11
N LYS A 2 22.61 -15.78 -18.53
CA LYS A 2 22.12 -14.72 -19.44
C LYS A 2 21.67 -13.54 -18.58
N ILE A 3 22.11 -12.33 -18.93
CA ILE A 3 21.71 -11.09 -18.25
C ILE A 3 20.80 -10.31 -19.20
N ASN A 4 19.51 -10.21 -18.86
CA ASN A 4 18.57 -9.32 -19.56
C ASN A 4 18.78 -7.89 -19.06
N ARG A 5 18.48 -6.88 -19.90
CA ARG A 5 18.69 -5.47 -19.59
C ARG A 5 17.44 -4.66 -19.91
N PHE A 6 17.12 -3.73 -19.02
CA PHE A 6 16.14 -2.69 -19.27
C PHE A 6 16.76 -1.54 -20.06
N GLU A 7 15.95 -0.75 -20.76
CA GLU A 7 16.36 0.43 -21.53
C GLU A 7 17.07 1.47 -20.65
N HIS A 8 16.63 1.58 -19.39
CA HIS A 8 17.26 2.41 -18.38
C HIS A 8 17.63 1.58 -17.14
N VAL A 9 18.92 1.63 -16.76
CA VAL A 9 19.45 0.91 -15.60
C VAL A 9 19.86 1.92 -14.53
N THR A 10 19.07 1.96 -13.45
CA THR A 10 19.22 2.93 -12.35
C THR A 10 19.94 2.34 -11.13
N GLY A 11 20.06 1.00 -11.04
CA GLY A 11 20.62 0.32 -9.87
C GLY A 11 19.66 0.24 -8.67
N THR A 12 18.41 0.68 -8.85
CA THR A 12 17.35 0.55 -7.85
C THR A 12 16.81 -0.88 -7.81
N PHE A 13 16.37 -1.32 -6.62
CA PHE A 13 15.63 -2.57 -6.48
C PHE A 13 14.29 -2.48 -7.22
N ILE A 14 13.89 -3.56 -7.90
CA ILE A 14 12.59 -3.66 -8.58
C ILE A 14 11.69 -4.50 -7.69
N GLU A 15 10.63 -3.87 -7.20
CA GLU A 15 9.54 -4.50 -6.46
C GLU A 15 8.58 -5.21 -7.45
N GLU A 16 8.08 -6.38 -7.05
CA GLU A 16 7.01 -7.07 -7.75
C GLU A 16 5.67 -6.36 -7.49
N ILE A 17 4.73 -6.45 -8.43
CA ILE A 17 3.36 -5.97 -8.25
C ILE A 17 2.46 -7.19 -8.19
N VAL A 18 1.84 -7.42 -7.04
CA VAL A 18 1.01 -8.61 -6.78
C VAL A 18 -0.15 -8.70 -7.77
N GLY A 19 -0.51 -9.93 -8.18
CA GLY A 19 -1.61 -10.20 -9.12
C GLY A 19 -1.21 -10.18 -10.60
N GLN A 20 0.06 -9.89 -10.91
CA GLN A 20 0.59 -9.93 -12.27
C GLN A 20 2.09 -10.22 -12.30
N ARG A 21 2.65 -10.46 -13.50
CA ARG A 21 4.09 -10.75 -13.69
C ARG A 21 4.73 -9.97 -14.84
N GLU A 22 3.99 -9.06 -15.47
CA GLU A 22 4.43 -8.34 -16.67
C GLU A 22 5.36 -7.18 -16.31
N TYR A 23 5.01 -6.46 -15.25
CA TYR A 23 5.70 -5.28 -14.78
C TYR A 23 6.24 -5.46 -13.37
N GLY A 24 7.39 -4.88 -13.11
CA GLY A 24 7.82 -4.51 -11.75
C GLY A 24 7.88 -2.99 -11.64
N TYR A 25 8.08 -2.46 -10.44
CA TYR A 25 8.25 -1.03 -10.23
C TYR A 25 9.40 -0.71 -9.27
N SER A 26 9.84 0.55 -9.27
CA SER A 26 10.78 1.05 -8.27
C SER A 26 10.46 2.48 -7.87
N ARG A 27 10.90 2.82 -6.66
CA ARG A 27 11.00 4.20 -6.16
C ARG A 27 12.47 4.48 -5.84
N ASP A 28 12.99 5.62 -6.31
CA ASP A 28 14.41 5.96 -6.11
C ASP A 28 14.75 6.46 -4.69
N GLU A 29 13.72 6.79 -3.92
CA GLU A 29 13.77 7.12 -2.50
C GLU A 29 12.66 6.32 -1.81
N MET A 30 13.04 5.60 -0.75
CA MET A 30 12.16 4.66 -0.02
C MET A 30 11.51 5.30 1.22
N MET A 31 11.60 6.63 1.35
CA MET A 31 10.91 7.36 2.41
C MET A 31 9.40 7.11 2.36
N GLU A 32 8.83 6.70 3.49
CA GLU A 32 7.40 6.45 3.62
C GLU A 32 6.60 7.76 3.59
N LEU A 33 5.35 7.70 3.13
CA LEU A 33 4.53 8.90 2.94
C LEU A 33 4.32 9.68 4.25
N TYR A 34 4.12 8.98 5.36
CA TYR A 34 4.00 9.57 6.68
C TYR A 34 5.30 10.25 7.14
N GLU A 35 6.46 9.62 6.91
CA GLU A 35 7.76 10.22 7.25
C GLU A 35 8.01 11.50 6.45
N ALA A 36 7.65 11.50 5.15
CA ALA A 36 7.72 12.69 4.32
C ALA A 36 6.78 13.79 4.80
N TYR A 37 5.58 13.44 5.25
CA TYR A 37 4.61 14.38 5.81
C TYR A 37 5.09 15.03 7.11
N ASP A 38 5.89 14.34 7.91
CA ASP A 38 6.53 14.92 9.09
C ASP A 38 7.78 15.72 8.73
N ALA A 39 8.63 15.20 7.83
CA ALA A 39 9.86 15.86 7.41
C ALA A 39 9.60 17.22 6.76
N ILE A 40 8.54 17.35 5.94
CA ILE A 40 8.21 18.58 5.21
C ILE A 40 7.99 19.79 6.15
N LYS A 41 7.59 19.53 7.40
CA LYS A 41 7.35 20.56 8.42
C LYS A 41 8.64 21.28 8.85
N THR A 42 9.79 20.62 8.71
CA THR A 42 11.10 21.16 9.11
C THR A 42 11.96 21.58 7.93
N GLY A 43 11.66 21.09 6.73
CA GLY A 43 12.35 21.48 5.52
C GLY A 43 11.85 20.67 4.32
N PRO A 44 12.22 21.09 3.10
CA PRO A 44 11.71 20.45 1.91
C PRO A 44 12.37 19.08 1.68
N VAL A 45 11.60 18.10 1.20
CA VAL A 45 12.06 16.74 0.90
C VAL A 45 12.38 16.58 -0.59
N PRO A 46 13.32 15.69 -0.98
CA PRO A 46 13.71 15.54 -2.38
C PRO A 46 12.59 15.09 -3.33
N GLY A 47 11.57 14.40 -2.80
CA GLY A 47 10.61 13.64 -3.59
C GLY A 47 11.18 12.32 -4.08
N ASN A 48 10.34 11.48 -4.69
CA ASN A 48 10.78 10.22 -5.33
C ASN A 48 10.34 10.16 -6.81
N THR A 49 10.93 9.22 -7.54
CA THR A 49 10.41 8.77 -8.85
C THR A 49 9.52 7.56 -8.66
N LEU A 50 8.60 7.36 -9.60
CA LEU A 50 7.93 6.10 -9.82
C LEU A 50 8.33 5.60 -11.19
N THR A 51 8.89 4.39 -11.27
CA THR A 51 9.36 3.80 -12.53
C THR A 51 8.80 2.40 -12.69
N PHE A 52 8.20 2.11 -13.84
CA PHE A 52 7.71 0.78 -14.22
C PHE A 52 8.66 0.11 -15.20
N TYR A 53 8.82 -1.20 -15.08
CA TYR A 53 9.75 -2.01 -15.86
C TYR A 53 9.01 -3.18 -16.50
N GLU A 54 8.87 -3.17 -17.84
CA GLU A 54 8.25 -4.25 -18.60
C GLU A 54 9.26 -5.38 -18.83
N ARG A 55 8.99 -6.56 -18.25
CA ARG A 55 9.95 -7.68 -18.28
C ARG A 55 10.14 -8.28 -19.68
N ALA A 56 9.08 -8.30 -20.49
CA ALA A 56 9.08 -8.93 -21.80
C ALA A 56 10.00 -8.22 -22.80
N THR A 57 9.99 -6.89 -22.77
CA THR A 57 10.69 -6.05 -23.76
C THR A 57 11.91 -5.34 -23.20
N GLY A 58 11.98 -5.18 -21.87
CA GLY A 58 12.97 -4.33 -21.21
C GLY A 58 12.61 -2.84 -21.21
N ARG A 59 11.41 -2.45 -21.66
CA ARG A 59 10.98 -1.05 -21.65
C ARG A 59 10.80 -0.51 -20.25
N VAL A 60 11.03 0.79 -20.12
CA VAL A 60 10.94 1.52 -18.85
C VAL A 60 10.01 2.71 -19.01
N TYR A 61 9.09 2.86 -18.07
CA TYR A 61 8.07 3.90 -18.08
C TYR A 61 8.14 4.74 -16.82
N MET A 62 8.15 6.05 -16.98
CA MET A 62 8.13 7.02 -15.89
C MET A 62 6.90 7.91 -16.09
N PRO A 63 5.77 7.67 -15.38
CA PRO A 63 4.55 8.44 -15.58
C PRO A 63 4.72 9.94 -15.30
N PHE A 64 5.67 10.29 -14.42
CA PHE A 64 5.96 11.66 -14.04
C PHE A 64 7.46 11.92 -13.91
N SER A 65 7.86 13.17 -14.13
CA SER A 65 9.22 13.63 -13.79
C SER A 65 9.36 13.86 -12.29
N LYS A 66 10.55 13.58 -11.73
CA LYS A 66 10.85 13.84 -10.32
C LYS A 66 10.66 15.32 -9.98
N LYS A 67 10.00 15.58 -8.85
CA LYS A 67 9.78 16.93 -8.32
C LYS A 67 9.99 16.94 -6.82
N LYS A 68 10.53 18.04 -6.32
CA LYS A 68 10.69 18.28 -4.87
C LYS A 68 9.34 18.26 -4.18
N ASN A 69 9.28 17.69 -2.97
CA ASN A 69 8.06 17.62 -2.16
C ASN A 69 6.90 16.86 -2.84
N ILE A 70 7.18 15.97 -3.79
CA ILE A 70 6.19 15.08 -4.39
C ILE A 70 6.68 13.64 -4.23
N LEU A 71 5.85 12.80 -3.60
CA LEU A 71 6.14 11.38 -3.41
C LEU A 71 5.02 10.51 -3.99
N TYR A 72 5.39 9.34 -4.49
CA TYR A 72 4.49 8.30 -4.97
C TYR A 72 4.51 7.11 -4.00
N SER A 73 3.34 6.51 -3.77
CA SER A 73 3.17 5.30 -2.96
C SER A 73 3.69 4.04 -3.68
N SER A 74 3.60 2.90 -3.00
CA SER A 74 3.58 1.59 -3.65
C SER A 74 2.46 1.49 -4.68
N VAL A 75 2.61 0.54 -5.61
CA VAL A 75 1.69 0.31 -6.72
C VAL A 75 0.79 -0.88 -6.42
N MET A 76 -0.51 -0.70 -6.65
CA MET A 76 -1.52 -1.76 -6.66
C MET A 76 -1.87 -2.12 -8.11
N TYR A 77 -2.16 -3.38 -8.38
CA TYR A 77 -2.71 -3.84 -9.67
C TYR A 77 -4.13 -4.37 -9.48
N HIS A 78 -5.05 -3.91 -10.32
CA HIS A 78 -6.45 -4.33 -10.30
C HIS A 78 -7.09 -4.09 -11.68
N ASP A 79 -7.88 -5.05 -12.18
CA ASP A 79 -8.60 -4.96 -13.45
C ASP A 79 -7.75 -4.44 -14.63
N GLU A 80 -6.56 -5.02 -14.84
CA GLU A 80 -5.60 -4.65 -15.91
C GLU A 80 -4.97 -3.25 -15.78
N TYR A 81 -5.23 -2.54 -14.68
CA TYR A 81 -4.67 -1.22 -14.42
C TYR A 81 -3.77 -1.17 -13.18
N TYR A 82 -2.87 -0.20 -13.18
CA TYR A 82 -1.99 0.10 -12.04
C TYR A 82 -2.49 1.34 -11.32
N TYR A 83 -2.51 1.28 -10.00
CA TYR A 83 -2.97 2.36 -9.14
C TYR A 83 -1.87 2.76 -8.16
N PHE A 84 -1.73 4.06 -7.96
CA PHE A 84 -0.80 4.61 -6.98
C PHE A 84 -1.28 5.98 -6.53
N LEU A 85 -0.83 6.36 -5.34
CA LEU A 85 -1.03 7.70 -4.80
C LEU A 85 0.13 8.60 -5.20
N GLN A 86 -0.17 9.85 -5.54
CA GLN A 86 0.79 10.95 -5.57
C GLN A 86 0.45 11.90 -4.42
N CYS A 87 1.38 12.08 -3.49
CA CYS A 87 1.30 13.09 -2.44
C CYS A 87 2.07 14.34 -2.87
N ASP A 88 1.37 15.43 -3.16
CA ASP A 88 1.98 16.74 -3.42
C ASP A 88 1.93 17.59 -2.15
N PHE A 89 3.04 17.64 -1.42
CA PHE A 89 3.13 18.40 -0.18
C PHE A 89 3.20 19.92 -0.39
N ASN A 90 3.45 20.39 -1.62
CA ASN A 90 3.37 21.82 -1.92
C ASN A 90 1.91 22.29 -1.96
N GLN A 91 1.04 21.44 -2.49
CA GLN A 91 -0.40 21.71 -2.61
C GLN A 91 -1.20 21.16 -1.43
N GLN A 92 -0.59 20.31 -0.59
CA GLN A 92 -1.23 19.59 0.50
C GLN A 92 -2.37 18.69 0.01
N MET A 93 -2.13 17.99 -1.10
CA MET A 93 -3.11 17.15 -1.79
C MET A 93 -2.57 15.74 -2.04
N VAL A 94 -3.45 14.75 -1.90
CA VAL A 94 -3.22 13.36 -2.31
C VAL A 94 -4.07 13.07 -3.54
N TYR A 95 -3.47 12.49 -4.57
CA TYR A 95 -4.14 12.14 -5.82
C TYR A 95 -4.04 10.64 -6.04
N LEU A 96 -5.17 9.99 -6.35
CA LEU A 96 -5.21 8.61 -6.84
C LEU A 96 -5.17 8.61 -8.35
N TYR A 97 -4.20 7.93 -8.93
CA TYR A 97 -4.11 7.72 -10.37
C TYR A 97 -4.41 6.26 -10.73
N GLN A 98 -5.12 6.08 -11.84
CA GLN A 98 -5.13 4.86 -12.63
C GLN A 98 -4.12 5.02 -13.78
N TYR A 99 -3.39 3.96 -14.10
CA TYR A 99 -2.30 4.01 -15.06
C TYR A 99 -2.17 2.74 -15.89
N GLU A 100 -1.97 2.93 -17.19
CA GLU A 100 -1.49 1.93 -18.13
C GLU A 100 -0.09 2.36 -18.60
N PRO A 101 0.97 1.54 -18.39
CA PRO A 101 2.34 1.88 -18.77
C PRO A 101 2.47 2.34 -20.22
N GLY A 102 2.93 3.57 -20.41
CA GLY A 102 3.07 4.21 -21.72
C GLY A 102 1.94 5.17 -22.11
N GLN A 103 0.84 5.20 -21.35
CA GLN A 103 -0.22 6.19 -21.50
C GLN A 103 -0.02 7.38 -20.54
N GLN A 104 -0.94 8.34 -20.54
CA GLN A 104 -1.00 9.38 -19.52
C GLN A 104 -1.81 8.87 -18.31
N PRO A 105 -1.33 9.03 -17.06
CA PRO A 105 -2.11 8.67 -15.88
C PRO A 105 -3.47 9.40 -15.82
N GLN A 106 -4.53 8.65 -15.52
CA GLN A 106 -5.88 9.16 -15.33
C GLN A 106 -6.11 9.45 -13.85
N LEU A 107 -6.53 10.68 -13.52
CA LEU A 107 -6.91 11.05 -12.16
C LEU A 107 -8.26 10.42 -11.82
N MET A 108 -8.32 9.68 -10.71
CA MET A 108 -9.53 9.01 -10.22
C MET A 108 -10.23 9.82 -9.13
N THR A 109 -9.47 10.28 -8.15
CA THR A 109 -9.94 11.15 -7.07
C THR A 109 -8.79 11.94 -6.47
N GLU A 110 -9.12 12.99 -5.72
CA GLU A 110 -8.19 13.81 -4.94
C GLU A 110 -8.71 14.01 -3.52
N LEU A 111 -7.80 14.10 -2.55
CA LEU A 111 -8.10 14.29 -1.13
C LEU A 111 -7.19 15.39 -0.57
N SER A 112 -7.76 16.26 0.27
CA SER A 112 -7.00 17.25 1.02
C SER A 112 -6.27 16.58 2.19
N MET A 113 -4.97 16.84 2.33
CA MET A 113 -4.19 16.37 3.50
C MET A 113 -4.68 16.96 4.83
N HIS A 114 -5.56 17.97 4.80
CA HIS A 114 -6.19 18.51 6.00
C HIS A 114 -7.42 17.73 6.45
N GLU A 115 -7.98 16.88 5.59
CA GLU A 115 -9.21 16.13 5.83
C GLU A 115 -8.95 14.64 6.11
N ILE A 116 -7.71 14.20 5.93
CA ILE A 116 -7.30 12.80 6.10
C ILE A 116 -6.13 12.68 7.08
N ASP A 117 -5.98 11.47 7.63
CA ASP A 117 -4.79 11.08 8.36
C ASP A 117 -3.75 10.51 7.38
N MET A 118 -2.51 10.96 7.50
CA MET A 118 -1.39 10.53 6.66
C MET A 118 -0.66 9.31 7.24
N TYR A 119 -0.99 8.91 8.48
CA TYR A 119 -0.33 7.79 9.15
C TYR A 119 -0.66 6.46 8.47
N ASN A 120 0.38 5.79 7.96
CA ASN A 120 0.26 4.57 7.14
C ASN A 120 -0.74 4.68 5.99
N LEU A 121 -0.76 5.85 5.31
CA LEU A 121 -1.58 6.05 4.12
C LEU A 121 -1.16 5.07 2.99
N SER A 122 -2.11 4.27 2.49
CA SER A 122 -1.84 3.20 1.53
C SER A 122 -3.03 2.93 0.60
N LEU A 123 -2.81 2.02 -0.35
CA LEU A 123 -3.86 1.38 -1.15
C LEU A 123 -4.01 -0.08 -0.72
N MET A 124 -5.25 -0.56 -0.59
CA MET A 124 -5.53 -1.96 -0.24
C MET A 124 -6.91 -2.43 -0.73
N GLY A 125 -7.11 -3.76 -0.65
CA GLY A 125 -8.37 -4.43 -0.97
C GLY A 125 -8.40 -5.10 -2.35
N GLU A 126 -9.49 -5.85 -2.60
CA GLU A 126 -9.82 -6.44 -3.89
C GLU A 126 -10.06 -5.33 -4.94
N HIS A 127 -10.79 -4.30 -4.53
CA HIS A 127 -10.92 -3.03 -5.25
C HIS A 127 -10.02 -1.96 -4.63
N VAL A 128 -9.79 -0.88 -5.37
CA VAL A 128 -8.90 0.22 -4.94
C VAL A 128 -9.53 1.01 -3.80
N HIS A 129 -9.00 0.85 -2.58
CA HIS A 129 -9.34 1.70 -1.44
C HIS A 129 -8.18 2.63 -1.09
N ILE A 130 -8.48 3.89 -0.73
CA ILE A 130 -7.49 4.78 -0.11
C ILE A 130 -7.71 4.73 1.39
N THR A 131 -6.69 4.31 2.15
CA THR A 131 -6.83 4.02 3.57
C THR A 131 -5.69 4.60 4.37
N SER A 132 -5.93 4.93 5.63
CA SER A 132 -4.89 5.20 6.63
C SER A 132 -5.15 4.34 7.87
N GLN A 133 -4.11 4.06 8.63
CA GLN A 133 -4.20 3.14 9.76
C GLN A 133 -3.24 3.51 10.89
N GLY A 134 -3.82 3.89 12.03
CA GLY A 134 -3.15 4.02 13.31
C GLY A 134 -3.92 3.30 14.40
N ARG A 135 -4.37 4.04 15.43
CA ARG A 135 -5.34 3.51 16.41
C ARG A 135 -6.74 3.28 15.81
N THR A 136 -7.07 4.09 14.82
CA THR A 136 -8.30 3.98 14.04
C THR A 136 -7.88 3.66 12.61
N PHE A 137 -8.58 2.72 12.00
CA PHE A 137 -8.53 2.49 10.57
C PHE A 137 -9.54 3.41 9.88
N GLN A 138 -9.13 4.07 8.80
CA GLN A 138 -9.98 4.96 8.02
C GLN A 138 -9.90 4.59 6.54
N CYS A 139 -11.05 4.47 5.90
CA CYS A 139 -11.17 4.43 4.45
C CYS A 139 -11.73 5.77 3.97
N TYR A 140 -11.14 6.34 2.92
CA TYR A 140 -11.54 7.62 2.33
C TYR A 140 -12.16 7.46 0.94
N TYR A 141 -11.83 6.37 0.24
CA TYR A 141 -12.28 6.06 -1.11
C TYR A 141 -12.37 4.53 -1.26
N PRO A 142 -13.36 3.99 -2.00
CA PRO A 142 -14.45 4.70 -2.70
C PRO A 142 -15.60 5.10 -1.77
N ARG A 143 -15.65 4.51 -0.57
CA ARG A 143 -16.67 4.80 0.44
C ARG A 143 -15.98 5.08 1.77
N SER A 144 -16.39 6.14 2.44
CA SER A 144 -15.87 6.45 3.77
C SER A 144 -16.47 5.54 4.83
N PHE A 145 -15.60 4.93 5.64
CA PHE A 145 -15.92 4.22 6.87
C PHE A 145 -14.69 4.19 7.79
N SER A 146 -14.90 3.89 9.07
CA SER A 146 -13.83 3.84 10.05
C SER A 146 -14.06 2.72 11.05
N LEU A 147 -12.97 2.08 11.49
CA LEU A 147 -12.98 1.07 12.54
C LEU A 147 -12.01 1.46 13.64
N GLU A 148 -12.44 1.35 14.89
CA GLU A 148 -11.51 1.37 16.02
C GLU A 148 -10.77 0.04 16.07
N LEU A 149 -9.44 0.09 16.17
CA LEU A 149 -8.60 -1.09 16.27
C LEU A 149 -8.24 -1.33 17.73
N GLU A 150 -8.30 -2.59 18.13
CA GLU A 150 -7.76 -3.01 19.42
C GLU A 150 -6.23 -3.05 19.41
N ASN A 151 -5.63 -3.25 20.57
CA ASN A 151 -4.18 -3.45 20.63
C ASN A 151 -3.78 -4.65 19.77
N ALA A 152 -2.66 -4.52 19.07
CA ALA A 152 -2.11 -5.54 18.16
C ALA A 152 -2.97 -5.86 16.93
N GLU A 153 -4.08 -5.15 16.67
CA GLU A 153 -4.86 -5.31 15.44
C GLU A 153 -4.26 -4.49 14.28
N SER A 154 -4.35 -5.03 13.07
CA SER A 154 -4.04 -4.32 11.82
C SER A 154 -4.92 -4.83 10.69
N VAL A 155 -5.62 -3.93 10.00
CA VAL A 155 -6.30 -4.24 8.74
C VAL A 155 -5.26 -4.60 7.69
N ILE A 156 -5.48 -5.74 7.04
CA ILE A 156 -4.61 -6.30 6.01
C ILE A 156 -5.31 -6.41 4.65
N HIS A 157 -6.65 -6.47 4.61
CA HIS A 157 -7.40 -6.57 3.35
C HIS A 157 -8.85 -6.09 3.48
N ILE A 158 -9.45 -5.71 2.35
CA ILE A 158 -10.87 -5.37 2.20
C ILE A 158 -11.44 -6.08 0.96
N GLU A 159 -12.55 -6.79 1.12
CA GLU A 159 -13.22 -7.54 0.04
C GLU A 159 -14.72 -7.66 0.40
N ASP A 160 -15.63 -7.48 -0.55
CA ASP A 160 -17.08 -7.74 -0.37
C ASP A 160 -17.70 -7.21 0.95
N ASP A 161 -17.53 -5.91 1.24
CA ASP A 161 -18.00 -5.26 2.48
C ASP A 161 -17.40 -5.84 3.80
N LYS A 162 -16.34 -6.65 3.70
CA LYS A 162 -15.60 -7.21 4.83
C LYS A 162 -14.24 -6.55 4.97
N VAL A 163 -13.80 -6.45 6.21
CA VAL A 163 -12.47 -5.99 6.60
C VAL A 163 -11.77 -7.13 7.31
N TYR A 164 -10.63 -7.54 6.75
CA TYR A 164 -9.79 -8.60 7.29
C TYR A 164 -8.70 -7.97 8.16
N ILE A 165 -8.62 -8.42 9.40
CA ILE A 165 -7.77 -7.85 10.44
C ILE A 165 -6.89 -8.97 10.98
N SER A 166 -5.58 -8.75 11.00
CA SER A 166 -4.63 -9.59 11.74
C SER A 166 -4.54 -9.07 13.17
N GLN A 167 -4.51 -9.97 14.15
CA GLN A 167 -4.15 -9.65 15.52
C GLN A 167 -3.03 -10.57 15.98
N TRP A 168 -1.87 -10.01 16.32
CA TRP A 168 -0.81 -10.80 16.93
C TRP A 168 -1.13 -11.07 18.40
N ILE A 169 -0.88 -12.30 18.83
CA ILE A 169 -1.10 -12.76 20.21
C ILE A 169 0.22 -13.30 20.75
N GLU A 170 0.60 -12.81 21.92
CA GLU A 170 1.75 -13.28 22.67
C GLU A 170 1.30 -13.82 24.03
N GLU A 171 1.48 -15.11 24.24
CA GLU A 171 1.21 -15.79 25.51
C GLU A 171 2.52 -16.27 26.13
N GLY A 172 2.56 -16.38 27.46
CA GLY A 172 3.73 -16.94 28.17
C GLY A 172 4.94 -16.01 28.28
N LEU A 173 4.77 -14.69 28.20
CA LEU A 173 5.87 -13.70 28.31
C LEU A 173 6.72 -13.84 29.59
N GLU A 174 6.15 -14.41 30.66
CA GLU A 174 6.84 -14.61 31.94
C GLU A 174 7.74 -15.85 31.97
N ASP A 175 7.56 -16.78 31.03
CA ASP A 175 8.28 -18.06 30.96
C ASP A 175 8.59 -18.42 29.49
N ILE A 176 9.86 -18.25 29.10
CA ILE A 176 10.31 -18.44 27.72
C ILE A 176 10.05 -19.86 27.20
N ASP A 177 10.01 -20.86 28.09
CA ASP A 177 9.73 -22.24 27.69
C ASP A 177 8.24 -22.46 27.33
N ASN A 178 7.37 -21.53 27.74
CA ASN A 178 5.93 -21.51 27.47
C ASN A 178 5.50 -20.33 26.57
N TYR A 179 6.46 -19.63 25.95
CA TYR A 179 6.15 -18.53 25.05
C TYR A 179 5.52 -19.04 23.75
N HIS A 180 4.38 -18.46 23.39
CA HIS A 180 3.68 -18.75 22.14
C HIS A 180 3.31 -17.44 21.44
N TYR A 181 3.79 -17.30 20.21
CA TYR A 181 3.37 -16.28 19.27
C TYR A 181 2.47 -16.92 18.21
N TYR A 182 1.30 -16.33 17.98
CA TYR A 182 0.45 -16.69 16.86
C TYR A 182 -0.38 -15.50 16.39
N GLU A 183 -0.97 -15.62 15.21
CA GLU A 183 -1.86 -14.62 14.64
C GLU A 183 -3.30 -15.13 14.72
N LYS A 184 -4.21 -14.17 14.78
CA LYS A 184 -5.64 -14.42 14.71
C LYS A 184 -6.22 -13.59 13.58
N LEU A 185 -6.99 -14.23 12.72
CA LEU A 185 -7.75 -13.56 11.68
C LEU A 185 -9.12 -13.16 12.24
N ILE A 186 -9.43 -11.87 12.19
CA ILE A 186 -10.72 -11.31 12.55
C ILE A 186 -11.34 -10.70 11.30
N ILE A 187 -12.59 -11.04 11.02
CA ILE A 187 -13.35 -10.46 9.91
C ILE A 187 -14.46 -9.59 10.50
N LYS A 188 -14.46 -8.29 10.16
CA LYS A 188 -15.50 -7.33 10.56
C LYS A 188 -16.26 -6.81 9.33
N ASP A 189 -17.50 -6.36 9.52
CA ASP A 189 -18.18 -5.52 8.54
C ASP A 189 -17.75 -4.04 8.67
N PHE A 190 -18.19 -3.17 7.75
CA PHE A 190 -17.88 -1.73 7.81
C PHE A 190 -18.51 -0.98 8.99
N MET A 191 -19.44 -1.61 9.73
CA MET A 191 -20.01 -1.05 10.97
C MET A 191 -19.19 -1.47 12.21
N GLY A 192 -18.18 -2.32 12.03
CA GLY A 192 -17.33 -2.84 13.10
C GLY A 192 -17.89 -4.06 13.81
N ASN A 193 -18.94 -4.70 13.28
CA ASN A 193 -19.44 -5.95 13.84
C ASN A 193 -18.52 -7.09 13.42
N THR A 194 -18.02 -7.87 14.39
CA THR A 194 -17.28 -9.10 14.11
C THR A 194 -18.20 -10.14 13.47
N LEU A 195 -17.81 -10.59 12.28
CA LEU A 195 -18.47 -11.64 11.51
C LEU A 195 -17.87 -13.02 11.83
N SER A 196 -16.55 -13.09 11.97
CA SER A 196 -15.83 -14.31 12.36
C SER A 196 -14.47 -13.99 12.97
N GLU A 197 -13.94 -14.97 13.69
CA GLU A 197 -12.62 -14.92 14.33
C GLU A 197 -12.05 -16.35 14.40
N GLU A 198 -10.81 -16.54 13.94
CA GLU A 198 -10.11 -17.82 14.00
C GLU A 198 -8.59 -17.65 14.12
N VAL A 199 -7.91 -18.67 14.66
CA VAL A 199 -6.43 -18.70 14.68
C VAL A 199 -5.93 -18.89 13.26
N GLY A 200 -4.99 -18.05 12.84
CA GLY A 200 -4.31 -18.17 11.56
C GLY A 200 -3.72 -16.85 11.09
N ASN A 201 -2.59 -16.95 10.38
CA ASN A 201 -2.00 -15.82 9.67
C ASN A 201 -2.48 -15.82 8.22
N LEU A 202 -3.11 -14.72 7.80
CA LEU A 202 -3.55 -14.57 6.42
C LEU A 202 -2.37 -14.09 5.56
N PHE A 203 -1.97 -14.92 4.61
CA PHE A 203 -0.84 -14.73 3.72
C PHE A 203 -1.29 -14.66 2.27
N GLN A 204 -0.74 -13.73 1.49
CA GLN A 204 -0.94 -13.66 0.04
C GLN A 204 0.32 -14.11 -0.68
N ASP A 205 0.20 -15.04 -1.61
CA ASP A 205 1.33 -15.51 -2.41
C ASP A 205 1.66 -14.58 -3.60
N ASP A 206 2.68 -14.95 -4.38
CA ASP A 206 3.15 -14.16 -5.53
C ASP A 206 2.17 -14.14 -6.70
N GLN A 207 1.16 -15.01 -6.69
CA GLN A 207 0.08 -15.04 -7.66
C GLN A 207 -1.14 -14.24 -7.21
N GLY A 208 -1.13 -13.74 -5.97
CA GLY A 208 -2.26 -13.04 -5.36
C GLY A 208 -3.27 -13.96 -4.67
N GLU A 209 -2.99 -15.27 -4.55
CA GLU A 209 -3.88 -16.20 -3.85
C GLU A 209 -3.70 -16.08 -2.33
N TRP A 210 -4.81 -16.17 -1.60
CA TRP A 210 -4.85 -16.04 -0.14
C TRP A 210 -4.84 -17.41 0.55
N TRP A 211 -4.02 -17.51 1.58
CA TRP A 211 -3.80 -18.72 2.37
C TRP A 211 -3.88 -18.39 3.86
N LEU A 212 -4.48 -19.27 4.65
CA LEU A 212 -4.46 -19.19 6.12
C LEU A 212 -3.49 -20.26 6.65
N SER A 213 -2.43 -19.83 7.35
CA SER A 213 -1.42 -20.73 7.93
C SER A 213 -1.53 -20.83 9.44
#